data_AF-A0A8C3KFJ9-F1
#
_entry.id   AF-A0A8C3KFJ9-F1
#
_cell.length_a   1.000
_cell.length_b   1.000
_cell.length_c   1.000
_cell.angle_alpha   90.00
_cell.angle_beta   90.00
_cell.angle_gamma   90.00
#
_symmetry.space_group_name_H-M   'P 1'
#
loop_
_entity.id
_entity.type
_entity.pdbx_description
1 polymer ?
#
loop_
_entity_poly.entity_id
_entity_poly.type
_entity_poly.pdbx_seq_one_letter_code
_entity_poly.pdbx_strand_id
1 'polypeptide(L)'
;MVALGFRSPEGLGAALGEGLVPLRYADDVGRPTETYPLNPNGSKGGVAALCSPCGRHLAIMPHPERGVTPWQWGWWPPAWGRPTARGWCLGAGLAIKDSG
;
A
#
# COMPACT_ATOMS: atom_id res chain seq x y z
N MET A 1 -12.76 -10.36 3.96
CA MET A 1 -11.44 -9.70 3.95
C MET A 1 -11.46 -8.56 4.95
N VAL A 2 -10.36 -8.25 5.62
CA VAL A 2 -10.31 -7.18 6.64
C VAL A 2 -9.84 -5.87 6.01
N ALA A 3 -10.44 -4.75 6.42
CA ALA A 3 -10.08 -3.39 6.01
C ALA A 3 -9.39 -2.66 7.16
N LEU A 4 -8.45 -1.76 6.83
CA LEU A 4 -7.96 -0.77 7.80
C LEU A 4 -9.04 0.30 7.94
N GLY A 5 -9.63 0.40 9.14
CA GLY A 5 -10.75 1.27 9.43
C GLY A 5 -10.50 2.12 10.68
N PHE A 6 -10.91 3.38 10.61
CA PHE A 6 -10.91 4.30 11.74
C PHE A 6 -12.30 4.36 12.36
N ARG A 7 -12.39 4.58 13.67
CA ARG A 7 -13.67 4.71 14.39
C ARG A 7 -14.45 5.96 13.95
N SER A 8 -13.76 7.02 13.54
CA SER A 8 -14.35 8.28 13.10
C SER A 8 -13.58 8.90 11.93
N PRO A 9 -14.21 9.79 11.12
CA PRO A 9 -13.56 10.45 10.00
C PRO A 9 -12.37 11.33 10.42
N GLU A 10 -12.44 11.95 11.60
CA GLU A 10 -11.41 12.83 12.13
C GLU A 10 -10.11 12.05 12.43
N GLY A 11 -10.22 10.81 12.91
CA GLY A 11 -9.08 9.93 13.14
C GLY A 11 -8.34 9.56 11.84
N LEU A 12 -9.08 9.35 10.75
CA LEU A 12 -8.48 9.16 9.42
C LEU A 12 -7.82 10.45 8.92
N GLY A 13 -8.48 11.60 9.12
CA GLY A 13 -7.95 12.92 8.76
C GLY A 13 -6.64 13.24 9.48
N ALA A 14 -6.57 12.99 10.79
CA ALA A 14 -5.37 13.16 11.60
C ALA A 14 -4.23 12.24 11.12
N ALA A 15 -4.48 10.94 10.95
CA ALA A 15 -3.46 10.00 10.48
C ALA A 15 -2.91 10.34 9.07
N LEU A 16 -3.76 10.90 8.19
CA LEU A 16 -3.33 11.40 6.87
C LEU A 16 -2.53 12.71 6.97
N GLY A 17 -2.94 13.64 7.84
CA GLY A 17 -2.28 14.92 8.05
C GLY A 17 -0.92 14.80 8.75
N GLU A 18 -0.80 13.88 9.71
CA GLU A 18 0.43 13.53 10.43
C GLU A 18 1.37 12.62 9.63
N GLY A 19 0.99 12.20 8.42
CA GLY A 19 1.84 11.35 7.56
C GLY A 19 1.96 9.89 8.02
N LEU A 20 1.11 9.42 8.93
CA LEU A 20 1.15 8.07 9.51
C LEU A 20 0.68 6.96 8.55
N VAL A 21 0.30 7.31 7.32
CA VAL A 21 -0.16 6.41 6.26
C VAL A 21 0.90 6.32 5.14
N PRO A 22 1.89 5.41 5.24
CA PRO A 22 2.97 5.31 4.24
C PRO A 22 2.54 4.62 2.93
N LEU A 23 1.55 3.71 2.98
CA LEU A 23 1.05 2.96 1.81
C LEU A 23 -0.44 3.20 1.61
N ARG A 24 -0.83 3.48 0.35
CA ARG A 24 -2.23 3.59 -0.06
C ARG A 24 -2.51 2.80 -1.33
N TYR A 25 -3.66 2.15 -1.39
CA TYR A 25 -4.25 1.65 -2.63
C TYR A 25 -4.51 2.82 -3.57
N ALA A 26 -4.09 2.67 -4.82
CA ALA A 26 -4.10 3.70 -5.83
C ALA A 26 -4.67 3.17 -7.16
N ASP A 27 -5.15 4.09 -7.99
CA ASP A 27 -5.55 3.80 -9.36
C ASP A 27 -4.35 3.70 -10.32
N ASP A 28 -4.62 3.41 -11.59
CA ASP A 28 -3.61 3.25 -12.64
C ASP A 28 -2.82 4.53 -12.94
N VAL A 29 -3.26 5.69 -12.41
CA VAL A 29 -2.55 6.98 -12.49
C VAL A 29 -1.93 7.40 -11.14
N GLY A 30 -1.86 6.48 -10.17
CA GLY A 30 -1.18 6.66 -8.89
C GLY A 30 -1.95 7.47 -7.84
N ARG A 31 -3.24 7.77 -8.06
CA ARG A 31 -4.06 8.52 -7.11
C ARG A 31 -4.73 7.57 -6.12
N PRO A 32 -4.79 7.89 -4.81
CA PRO A 32 -5.45 7.03 -3.82
C PRO A 32 -6.92 6.73 -4.17
N THR A 33 -7.34 5.48 -4.05
CA THR A 33 -8.66 5.02 -4.51
C THR A 33 -9.41 4.19 -3.46
N GLU A 34 -10.74 4.24 -3.53
CA GLU A 34 -11.67 3.35 -2.80
C GLU A 34 -12.37 2.35 -3.73
N THR A 35 -12.10 2.41 -5.04
CA THR A 35 -12.79 1.62 -6.07
C THR A 35 -12.27 0.19 -6.12
N TYR A 36 -13.16 -0.79 -6.00
CA TYR A 36 -12.86 -2.20 -6.25
C TYR A 36 -12.64 -2.45 -7.77
N PRO A 37 -11.65 -3.25 -8.21
CA PRO A 37 -10.75 -4.10 -7.41
C PRO A 37 -9.46 -3.42 -6.92
N LEU A 38 -9.18 -2.19 -7.37
CA LEU A 38 -7.92 -1.46 -7.11
C LEU A 38 -7.69 -1.23 -5.60
N ASN A 39 -8.77 -0.94 -4.87
CA ASN A 39 -8.84 -1.10 -3.42
C ASN A 39 -9.63 -2.38 -3.11
N PRO A 40 -8.95 -3.50 -2.79
CA PRO A 40 -9.60 -4.80 -2.73
C PRO A 40 -10.44 -4.97 -1.46
N ASN A 41 -10.11 -4.27 -0.36
CA ASN A 41 -10.78 -4.40 0.93
C ASN A 41 -11.73 -3.24 1.29
N GLY A 42 -11.79 -2.19 0.47
CA GLY A 42 -12.64 -1.02 0.70
C GLY A 42 -12.15 -0.10 1.83
N SER A 43 -10.86 -0.14 2.18
CA SER A 43 -10.31 0.70 3.26
C SER A 43 -10.46 2.18 2.91
N LYS A 44 -10.99 2.98 3.84
CA LYS A 44 -11.26 4.41 3.62
C LYS A 44 -9.98 5.20 3.37
N GLY A 45 -10.05 6.16 2.45
CA GLY A 45 -8.90 6.88 1.92
C GLY A 45 -7.90 6.00 1.16
N GLY A 46 -8.22 4.74 0.85
CA GLY A 46 -7.26 3.80 0.27
C GLY A 46 -6.19 3.33 1.26
N VAL A 47 -6.36 3.49 2.57
CA VAL A 47 -5.30 3.16 3.56
C VAL A 47 -4.93 1.67 3.49
N ALA A 48 -3.66 1.38 3.17
CA ALA A 48 -3.11 0.02 3.13
C ALA A 48 -2.12 -0.27 4.26
N ALA A 49 -1.61 0.79 4.92
CA ALA A 49 -0.63 0.72 5.99
C ALA A 49 -0.82 1.83 7.02
N LEU A 50 -0.38 1.56 8.25
CA LEU A 50 -0.15 2.56 9.29
C LEU A 50 1.24 2.40 9.91
N CYS A 51 1.89 3.52 10.18
CA CYS A 51 3.18 3.59 10.87
C CYS A 51 3.04 4.35 12.20
N SER A 52 3.78 3.93 13.22
CA SER A 52 3.96 4.72 14.44
C SER A 52 4.67 6.04 14.14
N PRO A 53 4.39 7.16 14.85
CA PRO A 53 5.09 8.44 14.65
C PRO A 53 6.62 8.37 14.77
N CYS A 54 7.16 7.37 15.48
CA CYS A 54 8.60 7.14 15.64
C CYS A 54 9.21 6.15 14.62
N GLY A 55 8.45 5.72 13.61
CA GLY A 55 8.91 4.81 12.54
C GLY A 55 9.17 3.35 12.94
N ARG A 56 9.02 2.98 14.22
CA ARG A 56 9.43 1.64 14.74
C ARG A 56 8.40 0.53 14.52
N HIS A 57 7.13 0.87 14.42
CA HIS A 57 6.06 -0.11 14.20
C HIS A 57 5.32 0.21 12.91
N LEU A 58 5.25 -0.78 12.01
CA LEU A 58 4.58 -0.70 10.73
C LEU A 58 3.57 -1.86 10.63
N ALA A 59 2.28 -1.52 10.49
CA ALA A 59 1.18 -2.48 10.37
C ALA A 59 0.55 -2.34 8.98
N ILE A 60 0.54 -3.42 8.19
CA ILE A 60 0.15 -3.40 6.77
C ILE A 60 -0.78 -4.55 6.40
N MET A 61 -1.71 -4.27 5.49
CA MET A 61 -2.64 -5.25 4.88
C MET A 61 -2.11 -5.98 3.63
N PRO A 62 -1.27 -5.41 2.73
CA PRO A 62 -0.50 -6.22 1.77
C PRO A 62 0.38 -7.24 2.52
N HIS A 63 0.89 -8.25 1.82
CA HIS A 63 1.64 -9.37 2.43
C HIS A 63 3.13 -9.44 2.02
N PRO A 64 4.04 -9.03 2.93
CA PRO A 64 4.75 -10.03 3.71
C PRO A 64 5.76 -10.92 2.99
N GLU A 65 5.72 -12.19 3.37
CA GLU A 65 6.53 -13.31 2.88
C GLU A 65 6.33 -13.59 1.38
N ARG A 66 5.32 -12.97 0.76
CA ARG A 66 4.76 -13.37 -0.53
C ARG A 66 5.32 -12.59 -1.71
N GLY A 67 5.92 -11.42 -1.49
CA GLY A 67 6.47 -10.58 -2.56
C GLY A 67 7.99 -10.56 -2.65
N VAL A 68 8.71 -11.25 -1.76
CA VAL A 68 10.17 -11.08 -1.55
C VAL A 68 11.02 -11.45 -2.78
N THR A 69 10.52 -12.35 -3.61
CA THR A 69 11.30 -12.96 -4.69
C THR A 69 10.52 -13.01 -6.01
N PRO A 70 11.19 -12.90 -7.16
CA PRO A 70 10.47 -12.58 -8.40
C PRO A 70 9.56 -13.68 -8.93
N TRP A 71 9.80 -14.94 -8.56
CA TRP A 71 8.93 -16.05 -8.94
C TRP A 71 7.59 -16.07 -8.19
N GLN A 72 7.45 -15.27 -7.13
CA GLN A 72 6.20 -15.12 -6.39
C GLN A 72 5.29 -14.01 -6.97
N TRP A 73 5.81 -13.21 -7.92
CA TRP A 73 5.05 -12.11 -8.52
C TRP A 73 4.11 -12.63 -9.60
N GLY A 74 2.80 -12.37 -9.46
CA GLY A 74 1.80 -12.75 -10.45
C GLY A 74 1.89 -12.00 -11.79
N TRP A 75 2.62 -10.87 -11.82
CA TRP A 75 2.86 -10.08 -13.02
C TRP A 75 4.16 -9.27 -12.90
N TRP A 76 4.85 -9.06 -14.02
CA TRP A 76 6.11 -8.32 -14.12
C TRP A 76 6.16 -7.56 -15.46
N PRO A 77 6.55 -6.28 -15.51
CA PRO A 77 6.71 -5.54 -16.76
C PRO A 77 7.81 -6.16 -17.65
N PRO A 78 7.52 -6.63 -18.88
CA PRO A 78 8.54 -7.25 -19.73
C PRO A 78 9.74 -6.34 -20.04
N ALA A 79 9.52 -5.02 -20.05
CA ALA A 79 10.55 -4.00 -20.28
C ALA A 79 11.60 -3.91 -19.15
N TRP A 80 11.33 -4.45 -17.95
CA TRP A 80 12.26 -4.37 -16.82
C TRP A 80 13.33 -5.49 -16.82
N GLY A 81 13.36 -6.33 -17.87
CA GLY A 81 14.36 -7.38 -18.03
C GLY A 81 14.14 -8.58 -17.10
N ARG A 82 15.18 -9.40 -16.87
CA ARG A 82 15.10 -10.46 -15.84
C ARG A 82 15.27 -9.84 -14.45
N PRO A 83 14.36 -10.10 -13.50
CA PRO A 83 14.45 -9.52 -12.18
C PRO A 83 15.61 -10.10 -11.37
N THR A 84 16.59 -9.26 -11.08
CA THR A 84 17.79 -9.57 -10.28
C THR A 84 17.70 -9.07 -8.83
N ALA A 85 16.74 -8.19 -8.54
CA ALA A 85 16.63 -7.50 -7.26
C ALA A 85 15.82 -8.27 -6.21
N ARG A 86 16.27 -8.20 -4.96
CA ARG A 86 15.50 -8.58 -3.77
C ARG A 86 14.70 -7.36 -3.30
N GLY A 87 13.49 -7.24 -3.83
CA GLY A 87 12.46 -6.25 -3.48
C GLY A 87 11.10 -6.87 -3.76
N TRP A 88 10.00 -6.11 -3.72
CA TRP A 88 8.70 -6.60 -4.17
C TRP A 88 8.20 -5.78 -5.35
N CYS A 89 7.55 -6.42 -6.31
CA CYS A 89 6.92 -5.70 -7.41
C CYS A 89 5.56 -5.19 -6.98
N LEU A 90 5.38 -3.87 -7.03
CA LEU A 90 4.10 -3.18 -6.83
C LEU A 90 3.24 -3.32 -8.10
N GLY A 91 2.88 -4.56 -8.44
CA GLY A 91 1.92 -4.86 -9.48
C GLY A 91 0.51 -4.49 -9.01
N ALA A 92 -0.14 -3.60 -9.77
CA ALA A 92 -1.47 -3.03 -9.49
C ALA A 92 -1.59 -2.20 -8.19
N GLY A 93 -1.46 -0.87 -8.34
CA GLY A 93 -2.17 0.07 -7.48
C GLY A 93 -1.73 0.17 -6.02
N LEU A 94 -0.44 0.10 -5.70
CA LEU A 94 0.04 0.47 -4.36
C LEU A 94 1.02 1.66 -4.45
N ALA A 95 0.55 2.83 -4.04
CA ALA A 95 1.38 4.04 -3.96
C ALA A 95 2.06 4.08 -2.58
N ILE A 96 3.39 4.05 -2.59
CA ILE A 96 4.20 4.45 -1.44
C ILE A 96 4.33 5.97 -1.51
N LYS A 97 3.85 6.69 -0.48
CA LYS A 97 4.19 8.11 -0.35
C LYS A 97 5.54 8.20 0.33
N ASP A 98 6.58 8.43 -0.45
CA ASP A 98 7.89 8.79 0.10
C ASP A 98 7.76 10.18 0.76
N SER A 99 7.87 10.22 2.09
CA SER A 99 7.74 11.44 2.88
C SER A 99 9.13 12.05 3.08
N GLY A 100 9.62 12.71 2.02
CA GLY A 100 10.68 13.72 2.11
C GLY A 100 10.18 15.04 2.67
#